data_AF-A0A317GTY2-F1
#
_entry.id   AF-A0A317GTY2-F1
#
_cell.length_a   1.000
_cell.length_b   1.000
_cell.length_c   1.000
_cell.angle_alpha   90.00
_cell.angle_beta   90.00
_cell.angle_gamma   90.00
#
_symmetry.space_group_name_H-M   'P 1'
#
loop_
_entity.id
_entity.type
_entity.pdbx_description
1 polymer ?
#
loop_
_entity_poly.entity_id
_entity_poly.type
_entity_poly.pdbx_seq_one_letter_code
_entity_poly.pdbx_strand_id
1 'polypeptide(L)' 'MKESDMAKNSRRQLSLFLKKNEASEFESIRKTFNPDQFQLIACHVTVCREDEIENISIGACLHFYILTLFL' A
#
# COMPACT_ATOMS: atom_id res chain seq x y z
N MET A 1 -34.08 -19.48 4.67
CA MET A 1 -32.79 -19.51 3.95
C MET A 1 -31.72 -19.06 4.94
N LYS A 2 -30.58 -19.76 4.97
CA LYS A 2 -29.56 -19.63 6.03
C LYS A 2 -28.78 -18.33 5.90
N GLU A 3 -28.55 -17.72 7.05
CA GLU A 3 -27.74 -16.54 7.37
C GLU A 3 -26.22 -16.84 7.35
N SER A 4 -25.79 -17.80 6.52
CA SER A 4 -24.39 -18.25 6.46
C SER A 4 -23.70 -17.62 5.25
N ASP A 5 -22.76 -16.73 5.56
CA ASP A 5 -21.70 -16.17 4.71
C ASP A 5 -22.08 -14.94 3.87
N MET A 6 -22.40 -13.83 4.54
CA MET A 6 -22.01 -12.51 4.03
C MET A 6 -20.49 -12.48 3.91
N ALA A 7 -19.96 -12.84 2.75
CA ALA A 7 -18.54 -12.78 2.45
C ALA A 7 -18.01 -11.43 2.92
N LYS A 8 -17.11 -11.43 3.91
CA LYS A 8 -16.40 -10.22 4.33
C LYS A 8 -15.79 -9.61 3.09
N ASN A 9 -16.28 -8.42 2.69
CA ASN A 9 -15.71 -7.65 1.60
C ASN A 9 -14.30 -7.20 2.01
N SER A 10 -13.32 -8.08 1.82
CA SER A 10 -11.93 -7.86 2.24
C SER A 10 -11.18 -7.21 1.09
N ARG A 11 -10.92 -5.90 1.21
CA ARG A 11 -10.13 -5.17 0.22
C ARG A 11 -8.68 -5.63 0.24
N ARG A 12 -8.15 -6.07 -0.90
CA ARG A 12 -6.75 -6.49 -1.04
C ARG A 12 -5.87 -5.38 -1.62
N GLN A 13 -4.62 -5.29 -1.15
CA GLN A 13 -3.64 -4.33 -1.64
C GLN A 13 -2.24 -4.91 -1.51
N LEU A 14 -1.40 -4.70 -2.52
CA LEU A 14 0.03 -4.96 -2.47
C LEU A 14 0.76 -3.67 -2.12
N SER A 15 1.55 -3.70 -1.05
CA SER A 15 2.35 -2.56 -0.59
C SER A 15 3.80 -2.97 -0.37
N LEU A 16 4.71 -2.06 -0.69
CA LEU A 16 6.13 -2.18 -0.35
C LEU A 16 6.44 -1.25 0.81
N PHE A 17 6.91 -1.83 1.91
CA PHE A 17 7.30 -1.07 3.09
C PHE A 17 8.76 -0.65 2.99
N LEU A 18 9.02 0.61 3.38
CA LEU A 18 10.39 1.11 3.44
C LEU A 18 11.12 0.48 4.64
N LYS A 19 12.43 0.26 4.51
CA LYS A 19 13.25 -0.17 5.65
C LYS A 19 13.34 0.96 6.67
N LYS A 20 13.44 0.62 7.96
CA LYS A 20 13.41 1.60 9.07
C LYS A 20 14.44 2.72 8.92
N ASN A 21 15.62 2.38 8.43
CA ASN A 21 16.74 3.31 8.18
C ASN A 21 16.45 4.28 7.02
N GLU A 22 15.67 3.88 6.02
CA GLU A 22 15.27 4.73 4.89
C GLU A 22 13.98 5.51 5.21
N ALA A 23 13.10 4.93 6.04
CA ALA A 23 11.81 5.51 6.39
C ALA A 23 11.89 6.69 7.38
N SER A 24 12.98 6.83 8.14
CA SER A 24 13.08 7.77 9.27
C SER A 24 12.74 9.22 8.90
N GLU A 25 13.23 9.69 7.75
CA GLU A 25 12.97 11.05 7.27
C GLU A 25 11.50 11.22 6.86
N PHE A 26 10.98 10.28 6.06
CA PHE A 26 9.58 10.27 5.63
C PHE A 26 8.60 10.18 6.80
N GLU A 27 8.92 9.38 7.80
CA GLU A 27 8.09 9.22 9.00
C GLU A 27 8.03 10.52 9.83
N SER A 28 9.12 11.28 9.87
CA SER A 28 9.16 12.59 10.53
C SER A 28 8.27 13.61 9.82
N ILE A 29 8.26 13.59 8.48
CA ILE A 29 7.37 14.40 7.65
C ILE A 29 5.91 13.97 7.85
N ARG A 30 5.61 12.66 7.78
CA ARG A 30 4.26 12.10 7.98
C ARG A 30 3.71 12.42 9.36
N LYS A 31 4.53 12.39 10.41
CA LYS A 31 4.11 12.79 11.76
C LYS A 31 3.63 14.25 11.82
N THR A 32 4.17 15.11 10.97
CA THR A 32 3.84 16.55 10.94
C THR A 32 2.61 16.83 10.08
N PHE A 33 2.53 16.22 8.89
CA PHE A 33 1.53 16.57 7.88
C PHE A 33 0.41 15.54 7.69
N ASN A 34 0.58 14.30 8.16
CA ASN A 34 -0.41 13.24 8.09
C ASN A 34 -0.37 12.32 9.34
N PRO A 35 -0.59 12.88 10.54
CA PRO A 35 -0.37 12.18 11.81
C PRO A 35 -1.31 10.98 12.00
N ASP A 36 -2.53 11.03 11.46
CA ASP A 36 -3.49 9.92 11.55
C ASP A 36 -2.98 8.72 10.77
N GLN A 37 -2.48 8.94 9.54
CA GLN A 37 -1.92 7.86 8.75
C GLN A 37 -0.59 7.34 9.32
N PHE A 38 0.23 8.22 9.91
CA PHE A 38 1.45 7.85 10.63
C PHE A 38 1.17 6.85 11.76
N GLN A 39 0.07 7.02 12.49
CA GLN A 39 -0.32 6.11 13.58
C GLN A 39 -0.86 4.77 13.09
N LEU A 40 -1.47 4.73 11.91
CA LEU A 40 -2.16 3.56 11.39
C LEU A 40 -1.25 2.60 10.64
N ILE A 41 -0.25 3.12 9.90
CA ILE A 41 0.58 2.29 9.02
C ILE A 41 1.96 2.90 8.80
N ALA A 42 2.98 2.04 8.79
CA ALA A 42 4.35 2.39 8.45
C ALA A 42 4.44 2.97 7.03
N CYS A 43 5.48 3.75 6.78
CA CYS A 43 5.76 4.33 5.47
C CYS A 43 5.85 3.21 4.43
N HIS A 44 5.00 3.31 3.41
CA HIS A 44 4.88 2.31 2.37
C HIS A 44 4.47 2.97 1.06
N VAL A 45 4.79 2.30 -0.03
CA VAL A 45 4.27 2.60 -1.36
C VAL A 45 3.22 1.55 -1.69
N THR A 46 2.01 1.99 -2.01
CA THR A 46 0.99 1.10 -2.57
C THR A 46 1.37 0.80 -4.01
N VAL A 47 1.52 -0.49 -4.34
CA VAL A 47 1.90 -0.93 -5.69
C VAL A 47 0.66 -1.17 -6.54
N CYS A 48 -0.27 -1.99 -6.04
CA CYS A 48 -1.51 -2.31 -6.72
C CYS A 48 -2.64 -2.58 -5.73
N ARG A 49 -3.87 -2.30 -6.12
CA ARG A 49 -5.09 -2.64 -5.38
C ARG A 49 -5.78 -3.86 -5.99
N GLU A 50 -6.75 -4.43 -5.28
CA GLU A 50 -7.47 -5.65 -5.70
C GLU A 50 -7.96 -5.64 -7.16
N ASP A 51 -8.56 -4.53 -7.59
CA ASP A 51 -9.03 -4.29 -8.95
C ASP A 51 -7.91 -4.26 -10.00
N GLU A 52 -6.69 -3.90 -9.58
CA GLU A 52 -5.49 -3.90 -10.41
C GLU A 52 -4.76 -5.26 -10.33
N ILE A 53 -4.77 -5.91 -9.16
CA ILE A 53 -4.11 -7.19 -8.84
C ILE A 53 -4.66 -8.32 -9.69
N GLU A 54 -5.97 -8.37 -9.91
CA GLU A 54 -6.60 -9.42 -10.72
C GLU A 54 -6.06 -9.47 -12.16
N ASN A 55 -5.45 -8.38 -12.64
CA ASN A 55 -4.88 -8.25 -13.98
C ASN A 55 -3.34 -8.21 -14.01
N ILE A 56 -2.65 -8.44 -12.89
CA ILE A 56 -1.18 -8.42 -12.85
C ILE A 56 -0.62 -9.75 -13.35
N SER A 57 -0.07 -9.76 -14.57
CA SER A 57 0.96 -10.73 -14.92
C SER A 57 2.29 -10.34 -14.25
N ILE A 58 3.06 -11.32 -13.78
CA ILE A 58 4.28 -11.17 -12.96
C ILE A 58 5.28 -10.10 -13.49
N GLY A 59 5.24 -9.75 -14.78
CA GLY A 59 6.12 -8.74 -15.39
C GLY A 59 5.74 -7.27 -15.20
N ALA A 60 4.50 -6.93 -14.82
CA ALA A 60 4.05 -5.52 -14.78
C ALA A 60 4.49 -4.73 -13.53
N CYS A 61 4.91 -5.44 -12.47
CA CYS A 61 5.14 -4.86 -11.14
C CYS A 61 6.42 -4.00 -11.07
N LEU A 62 7.42 -4.24 -11.92
CA LEU A 62 8.68 -3.46 -11.92
C LEU A 62 8.52 -2.04 -12.49
N HIS A 63 7.57 -1.82 -13.40
CA HIS A 63 7.47 -0.55 -14.13
C HIS A 63 6.84 0.57 -13.29
N PHE A 64 5.89 0.23 -12.42
CA PHE A 64 5.26 1.20 -11.50
C PHE A 64 6.24 1.74 -10.45
N TYR A 65 7.20 0.94 -10.00
CA TYR A 65 8.17 1.36 -8.99
C TYR A 65 9.05 2.53 -9.44
N ILE A 66 9.33 2.66 -10.74
CA ILE A 66 10.18 3.72 -11.28
C ILE A 66 9.41 5.04 -11.43
N LEU A 67 8.11 5.00 -11.76
CA LEU A 67 7.30 6.20 -11.99
C LEU A 67 6.93 6.95 -10.70
N THR A 68 6.73 6.24 -9.58
CA THR A 68 6.37 6.88 -8.30
C THR A 68 7.56 7.53 -7.59
N LEU A 69 8.80 7.29 -8.04
CA LEU A 69 10.01 7.91 -7.51
C LEU A 69 10.38 9.23 -8.23
N PHE A 70 9.64 9.62 -9.28
CA PHE A 70 9.88 10.83 -10.08
C PHE A 70 8.73 11.85 -10.08
N LEU A 71 7.74 11.70 -9.18
CA LEU A 71 6.67 12.67 -8.92
C LEU A 71 6.57 12.96 -7.42
#